data_AF-A0A7V9K548-F1
#
_entry.id   AF-A0A7V9K548-F1
#
_cell.length_a   1.000
_cell.length_b   1.000
_cell.length_c   1.000
_cell.angle_alpha   90.00
_cell.angle_beta   90.00
_cell.angle_gamma   90.00
#
_symmetry.space_group_name_H-M   'P 1'
#
loop_
_entity.id
_entity.type
_entity.pdbx_description
1 polymer ?
#
loop_
_entity_poly.entity_id
_entity_poly.type
_entity_poly.pdbx_seq_one_letter_code
_entity_poly.pdbx_strand_id
1 'polypeptide(L)'
;AKDFSMPKDNIQRAIDKGTGADKDGVVIESVMYEGYGPGGVAMLVEAHTENRNRTGSEVRHAFTSGGGNLAEPGAVAYLFEKKGLIVVDATRWSEDDLMVAIDAGAEDIAVDEDVFEVLTEPADLPAVREALTGAGIEPESAGVAQRPSTQVPLEEAEARKLMRLIDTLEENDDVNAVHANFDISGEVLERLAAV
;
A
#
# COMPACT_ATOMS: atom_id res chain seq x y z
N ALA A 1 18.54 -1.26 10.54
CA ALA A 1 17.79 -1.06 11.81
C ALA A 1 17.13 0.30 11.68
N LYS A 2 15.87 0.39 11.33
CA LYS A 2 14.79 -0.61 11.23
C LYS A 2 13.81 -0.10 10.15
N ASP A 3 13.44 -1.03 9.28
CA ASP A 3 12.54 -0.95 8.13
C ASP A 3 11.17 -0.34 8.45
N PHE A 4 10.91 0.91 8.08
CA PHE A 4 9.54 1.45 8.21
C PHE A 4 9.20 2.60 7.25
N SER A 5 9.74 2.62 6.02
CA SER A 5 8.96 3.23 4.92
C SER A 5 7.86 2.26 4.52
N MET A 6 6.72 2.42 5.21
CA MET A 6 5.66 1.42 5.39
C MET A 6 6.17 0.14 6.10
N PRO A 7 5.48 -0.36 7.15
CA PRO A 7 5.86 -1.65 7.72
C PRO A 7 5.98 -2.69 6.59
N LYS A 8 7.09 -3.43 6.52
CA LYS A 8 7.24 -4.60 5.61
C LYS A 8 5.98 -5.49 5.62
N ASP A 9 5.34 -5.59 6.78
CA ASP A 9 4.09 -6.31 7.01
C ASP A 9 2.87 -5.73 6.25
N ASN A 10 2.82 -4.42 5.94
CA ASN A 10 1.73 -3.79 5.21
C ASN A 10 1.90 -3.95 3.69
N ILE A 11 3.13 -3.83 3.18
CA ILE A 11 3.45 -4.15 1.79
C ILE A 11 3.21 -5.65 1.55
N GLN A 12 3.70 -6.52 2.44
CA GLN A 12 3.49 -7.95 2.34
C GLN A 12 1.99 -8.33 2.43
N ARG A 13 1.23 -7.73 3.35
CA ARG A 13 -0.24 -7.94 3.44
C ARG A 13 -0.99 -7.48 2.19
N ALA A 14 -0.60 -6.35 1.59
CA ALA A 14 -1.18 -5.86 0.34
C ALA A 14 -0.86 -6.79 -0.85
N ILE A 15 0.34 -7.39 -0.87
CA ILE A 15 0.76 -8.38 -1.87
C ILE A 15 0.00 -9.70 -1.70
N ASP A 16 -0.17 -10.19 -0.46
CA ASP A 16 -0.73 -11.52 -0.19
C ASP A 16 -2.25 -11.62 -0.43
N LYS A 17 -3.00 -10.52 -0.28
CA LYS A 17 -4.47 -10.50 -0.46
C LYS A 17 -4.95 -10.44 -1.92
N GLY A 18 -4.05 -10.23 -2.89
CA GLY A 18 -4.39 -10.06 -4.31
C GLY A 18 -4.79 -11.32 -5.11
N THR A 19 -4.93 -12.48 -4.46
CA THR A 19 -5.10 -13.79 -5.15
C THR A 19 -6.43 -14.52 -4.90
N GLY A 20 -7.44 -13.83 -4.35
CA GLY A 20 -8.73 -14.42 -3.98
C GLY A 20 -9.53 -14.96 -5.17
N ALA A 21 -9.72 -16.28 -5.21
CA ALA A 21 -10.55 -17.00 -6.16
C ALA A 21 -12.03 -17.02 -5.72
N ASP A 22 -12.93 -16.59 -6.61
CA ASP A 22 -14.38 -16.59 -6.40
C ASP A 22 -14.93 -18.02 -6.23
N LYS A 23 -15.67 -18.24 -5.14
CA LYS A 23 -16.60 -19.37 -5.00
C LYS A 23 -17.97 -18.85 -4.52
N ASP A 24 -19.00 -19.45 -5.10
CA ASP A 24 -20.40 -19.48 -4.66
C ASP A 24 -21.29 -18.27 -4.93
N GLY A 25 -21.73 -18.07 -6.19
CA GLY A 25 -23.08 -17.60 -6.59
C GLY A 25 -23.65 -16.28 -6.01
N VAL A 26 -22.92 -15.62 -5.12
CA VAL A 26 -23.17 -14.33 -4.51
C VAL A 26 -22.57 -13.29 -5.45
N VAL A 27 -23.35 -12.28 -5.80
CA VAL A 27 -22.84 -11.16 -6.59
C VAL A 27 -21.99 -10.31 -5.64
N ILE A 28 -20.68 -10.52 -5.71
CA ILE A 28 -19.70 -9.68 -5.03
C ILE A 28 -19.40 -8.51 -5.95
N GLU A 29 -19.61 -7.29 -5.46
CA GLU A 29 -19.27 -6.05 -6.15
C GLU A 29 -17.96 -5.49 -5.61
N SER A 30 -17.07 -5.05 -6.52
CA SER A 30 -15.91 -4.24 -6.17
C SER A 30 -16.32 -2.79 -5.97
N VAL A 31 -16.02 -2.23 -4.81
CA VAL A 31 -16.33 -0.85 -4.43
C VAL A 31 -15.06 -0.16 -3.92
N MET A 32 -14.84 1.05 -4.43
CA MET A 32 -13.80 1.95 -3.95
C MET A 32 -14.41 3.00 -3.03
N TYR A 33 -13.91 3.07 -1.81
CA TYR A 33 -14.21 4.16 -0.88
C TYR A 33 -13.01 5.10 -0.79
N GLU A 34 -13.30 6.39 -0.76
CA GLU A 34 -12.30 7.45 -0.76
C GLU A 34 -12.51 8.32 0.48
N GLY A 35 -11.45 8.79 1.11
CA GLY A 35 -11.56 9.60 2.31
C GLY A 35 -10.27 10.26 2.73
N TYR A 36 -10.38 11.05 3.80
CA TYR A 36 -9.25 11.69 4.45
C TYR A 36 -9.16 11.20 5.90
N GLY A 37 -8.00 10.70 6.29
CA GLY A 37 -7.67 10.32 7.67
C GLY A 37 -7.11 11.48 8.49
N PRO A 38 -6.64 11.19 9.72
CA PRO A 38 -5.90 12.15 10.55
C PRO A 38 -4.75 12.82 9.78
N GLY A 39 -4.50 14.11 10.06
CA GLY A 39 -3.48 14.89 9.37
C GLY A 39 -3.80 15.23 7.90
N GLY A 40 -5.00 14.89 7.41
CA GLY A 40 -5.38 15.14 6.02
C GLY A 40 -4.82 14.10 5.04
N VAL A 41 -4.41 12.94 5.54
CA VAL A 41 -3.91 11.82 4.73
C VAL A 41 -5.03 11.33 3.81
N ALA A 42 -4.76 11.32 2.51
CA ALA A 42 -5.64 10.71 1.53
C ALA A 42 -5.64 9.20 1.71
N MET A 43 -6.84 8.59 1.69
CA MET A 43 -7.02 7.15 1.85
C MET A 43 -7.95 6.58 0.79
N LEU A 44 -7.56 5.44 0.24
CA LEU A 44 -8.30 4.65 -0.73
C LEU A 44 -8.55 3.26 -0.16
N VAL A 45 -9.81 2.85 -0.04
CA VAL A 45 -10.21 1.56 0.54
C VAL A 45 -10.86 0.71 -0.54
N GLU A 46 -10.23 -0.40 -0.86
CA GLU A 46 -10.70 -1.42 -1.80
C GLU A 46 -11.56 -2.43 -1.05
N ALA A 47 -12.81 -2.60 -1.47
CA ALA A 47 -13.74 -3.54 -0.85
C ALA A 47 -14.44 -4.43 -1.88
N HIS A 48 -14.69 -5.68 -1.50
CA HIS A 48 -15.47 -6.67 -2.22
C HIS A 48 -16.66 -7.07 -1.35
N THR A 49 -17.86 -6.70 -1.76
CA THR A 49 -19.04 -6.86 -0.91
C THR A 49 -20.29 -7.27 -1.70
N GLU A 50 -21.16 -8.03 -1.04
CA GLU A 50 -22.52 -8.31 -1.49
C GLU A 50 -23.52 -7.21 -1.08
N ASN A 51 -23.13 -6.27 -0.22
CA ASN A 51 -24.02 -5.24 0.33
C ASN A 51 -23.30 -3.91 0.53
N ARG A 52 -23.23 -3.12 -0.55
CA ARG A 52 -22.62 -1.78 -0.57
C ARG A 52 -23.12 -0.84 0.52
N ASN A 53 -24.40 -0.92 0.91
CA ASN A 53 -24.95 -0.03 1.94
C ASN A 53 -24.41 -0.37 3.33
N ARG A 54 -24.26 -1.66 3.65
CA ARG A 54 -23.66 -2.13 4.91
C ARG A 54 -22.20 -1.70 4.98
N THR A 55 -21.39 -2.10 3.99
CA THR A 55 -19.96 -1.79 3.94
C THR A 55 -19.72 -0.29 3.96
N GLY A 56 -20.46 0.48 3.16
CA GLY A 56 -20.31 1.93 3.12
C GLY A 56 -20.65 2.61 4.44
N SER A 57 -21.60 2.07 5.22
CA SER A 57 -21.91 2.56 6.55
C SER A 57 -20.81 2.22 7.56
N GLU A 58 -20.26 1.00 7.50
CA GLU A 58 -19.18 0.54 8.38
C GLU A 58 -17.88 1.30 8.10
N VAL A 59 -17.50 1.44 6.84
CA VAL A 59 -16.35 2.26 6.40
C VAL A 59 -16.53 3.71 6.85
N ARG A 60 -17.70 4.31 6.62
CA ARG A 60 -17.99 5.68 7.10
C ARG A 60 -17.85 5.80 8.62
N HIS A 61 -18.32 4.80 9.36
CA HIS A 61 -18.20 4.77 10.81
C HIS A 61 -16.73 4.72 11.23
N ALA A 62 -15.92 3.84 10.62
CA ALA A 62 -14.48 3.73 10.87
C ALA A 62 -13.78 5.07 10.63
N PHE A 63 -13.99 5.73 9.49
CA PHE A 63 -13.44 7.07 9.24
C PHE A 63 -13.83 8.07 10.34
N THR A 64 -15.12 8.13 10.68
CA THR A 64 -15.63 9.10 11.66
C THR A 64 -15.05 8.86 13.06
N SER A 65 -14.97 7.61 13.50
CA SER A 65 -14.43 7.25 14.82
C SER A 65 -12.91 7.35 14.88
N GLY A 66 -12.23 7.13 13.75
CA GLY A 66 -10.78 7.23 13.57
C GLY A 66 -10.25 8.65 13.38
N GLY A 67 -11.11 9.67 13.39
CA GLY A 67 -10.71 11.07 13.25
C GLY A 67 -10.47 11.52 11.80
N GLY A 68 -11.16 10.89 10.86
CA GLY A 68 -11.20 11.24 9.44
C GLY A 68 -12.63 11.42 8.92
N ASN A 69 -12.76 11.46 7.60
CA ASN A 69 -14.04 11.56 6.90
C ASN A 69 -14.02 10.83 5.56
N LEU A 70 -15.11 10.13 5.26
CA LEU A 70 -15.37 9.61 3.93
C LEU A 70 -15.64 10.79 2.97
N ALA A 71 -15.15 10.70 1.75
CA ALA A 71 -15.29 11.67 0.68
C ALA A 71 -16.11 11.10 -0.48
N GLU A 72 -16.46 11.97 -1.43
CA GLU A 72 -17.13 11.58 -2.66
C GLU A 72 -16.15 10.85 -3.60
N PRO A 73 -16.64 9.97 -4.49
CA PRO A 73 -15.78 9.32 -5.49
C PRO A 73 -15.00 10.33 -6.35
N GLY A 74 -13.72 10.07 -6.57
CA GLY A 74 -12.75 10.92 -7.27
C GLY A 74 -12.06 11.97 -6.42
N ALA A 75 -12.34 12.06 -5.12
CA ALA A 75 -11.75 13.06 -4.22
C ALA A 75 -10.26 12.84 -3.95
N VAL A 76 -9.78 11.60 -3.98
CA VAL A 76 -8.37 11.25 -3.74
C VAL A 76 -7.82 10.23 -4.73
N ALA A 77 -8.66 9.52 -5.49
CA ALA A 77 -8.21 8.49 -6.43
C ALA A 77 -7.16 9.00 -7.42
N TYR A 78 -7.22 10.28 -7.82
CA TYR A 78 -6.21 10.88 -8.72
C TYR A 78 -4.81 10.98 -8.12
N LEU A 79 -4.68 10.86 -6.79
CA LEU A 79 -3.40 10.85 -6.09
C LEU A 79 -2.71 9.50 -6.16
N PHE A 80 -3.43 8.42 -6.48
CA PHE A 80 -2.92 7.06 -6.46
C PHE A 80 -2.82 6.50 -7.88
N GLU A 81 -1.69 5.85 -8.15
CA GLU A 81 -1.46 5.14 -9.40
C GLU A 81 -1.11 3.68 -9.10
N LYS A 82 -1.74 2.76 -9.83
CA LYS A 82 -1.47 1.34 -9.68
C LYS A 82 -0.16 1.00 -10.37
N LYS A 83 0.86 0.64 -9.59
CA LYS A 83 2.20 0.31 -10.08
C LYS A 83 2.63 -1.07 -9.60
N GLY A 84 3.48 -1.74 -10.39
CA GLY A 84 4.32 -2.80 -9.87
C GLY A 84 5.40 -2.21 -8.97
N LEU A 85 5.62 -2.85 -7.84
CA LEU A 85 6.65 -2.48 -6.86
C LEU A 85 7.44 -3.74 -6.51
N ILE A 86 8.75 -3.68 -6.69
CA ILE A 86 9.70 -4.70 -6.26
C ILE A 86 10.66 -4.04 -5.28
N VAL A 87 10.77 -4.60 -4.07
CA VAL A 87 11.65 -4.09 -3.02
C VAL A 87 12.93 -4.91 -2.99
N VAL A 88 14.08 -4.25 -3.03
CA VAL A 88 15.41 -4.87 -2.99
C VAL A 88 16.25 -4.24 -1.88
N ASP A 89 17.00 -5.05 -1.15
CA ASP A 89 17.91 -4.60 -0.08
C ASP A 89 19.08 -3.76 -0.63
N ALA A 90 19.11 -2.46 -0.31
CA ALA A 90 20.15 -1.52 -0.75
C ALA A 90 21.45 -1.64 0.08
N THR A 91 21.44 -2.42 1.16
CA THR A 91 22.66 -2.76 1.91
C THR A 91 23.43 -3.92 1.27
N ARG A 92 22.74 -4.72 0.44
CA ARG A 92 23.30 -5.88 -0.27
C ARG A 92 23.62 -5.59 -1.74
N TRP A 93 22.83 -4.74 -2.38
CA TRP A 93 22.93 -4.43 -3.81
C TRP A 93 23.19 -2.94 -4.03
N SER A 94 23.65 -2.58 -5.23
CA SER A 94 23.80 -1.19 -5.67
C SER A 94 22.81 -0.86 -6.78
N GLU A 95 22.59 0.44 -7.02
CA GLU A 95 21.74 0.91 -8.13
C GLU A 95 22.23 0.38 -9.48
N ASP A 96 23.56 0.29 -9.67
CA ASP A 96 24.17 -0.27 -10.87
C ASP A 96 23.82 -1.77 -11.06
N ASP A 97 23.71 -2.54 -9.98
CA ASP A 97 23.29 -3.96 -10.05
C ASP A 97 21.84 -4.08 -10.54
N LEU A 98 21.00 -3.09 -10.20
CA LEU A 98 19.58 -3.06 -10.54
C LEU A 98 19.28 -2.58 -11.96
N MET A 99 20.28 -2.13 -12.72
CA MET A 99 20.08 -1.67 -14.10
C MET A 99 19.44 -2.73 -15.02
N VAL A 100 19.60 -4.01 -14.70
CA VAL A 100 18.91 -5.12 -15.39
C VAL A 100 17.39 -5.02 -15.30
N ALA A 101 16.85 -4.36 -14.28
CA ALA A 101 15.43 -4.09 -14.13
C ALA A 101 14.92 -3.05 -15.14
N ILE A 102 15.69 -1.96 -15.35
CA ILE A 102 15.36 -0.93 -16.34
C ILE A 102 15.31 -1.54 -17.74
N ASP A 103 16.31 -2.35 -18.08
CA ASP A 103 16.35 -3.06 -19.37
C ASP A 103 15.17 -4.03 -19.56
N ALA A 104 14.58 -4.50 -18.46
CA ALA A 104 13.44 -5.41 -18.44
C ALA A 104 12.07 -4.71 -18.36
N GLY A 105 12.03 -3.38 -18.34
CA GLY A 105 10.79 -2.60 -18.34
C GLY A 105 10.43 -1.92 -17.01
N ALA A 106 11.37 -1.82 -16.06
CA ALA A 106 11.18 -0.94 -14.91
C ALA A 106 11.13 0.53 -15.37
N GLU A 107 10.23 1.29 -14.77
CA GLU A 107 10.05 2.71 -15.03
C GLU A 107 11.04 3.56 -14.25
N ASP A 108 11.34 3.15 -13.01
CA ASP A 108 12.21 3.88 -12.10
C ASP A 108 12.82 2.96 -11.03
N ILE A 109 13.92 3.40 -10.44
CA ILE A 109 14.55 2.79 -9.26
C ILE A 109 14.73 3.91 -8.24
N ALA A 110 13.86 3.95 -7.24
CA ALA A 110 13.93 4.92 -6.15
C ALA A 110 14.72 4.33 -4.98
N VAL A 111 15.48 5.18 -4.30
CA VAL A 111 16.12 4.82 -3.03
C VAL A 111 15.23 5.28 -1.88
N ASP A 112 14.94 4.37 -0.96
CA ASP A 112 14.21 4.67 0.25
C ASP A 112 14.93 4.04 1.45
N GLU A 113 15.63 4.88 2.22
CA GLU A 113 16.48 4.47 3.34
C GLU A 113 17.45 3.30 2.98
N ASP A 114 17.18 2.10 3.50
CA ASP A 114 18.00 0.90 3.36
C ASP A 114 17.51 -0.03 2.22
N VAL A 115 16.54 0.40 1.40
CA VAL A 115 15.99 -0.36 0.28
C VAL A 115 15.96 0.43 -1.04
N PHE A 116 15.92 -0.32 -2.14
CA PHE A 116 15.54 0.17 -3.46
C PHE A 116 14.10 -0.24 -3.77
N GLU A 117 13.29 0.72 -4.22
CA GLU A 117 11.98 0.51 -4.81
C GLU A 117 12.11 0.52 -6.34
N VAL A 118 12.02 -0.66 -6.96
CA VAL A 118 11.96 -0.78 -8.42
C VAL A 118 10.50 -0.69 -8.84
N LEU A 119 10.15 0.40 -9.52
CA LEU A 119 8.80 0.71 -9.97
C LEU A 119 8.59 0.25 -11.41
N THR A 120 7.40 -0.28 -11.69
CA THR A 120 7.04 -0.77 -13.02
C THR A 120 5.58 -0.46 -13.31
N GLU A 121 5.18 -0.51 -14.59
CA GLU A 121 3.77 -0.77 -14.90
C GLU A 121 3.37 -2.16 -14.36
N PRO A 122 2.14 -2.37 -13.88
CA PRO A 122 1.71 -3.67 -13.33
C PRO A 122 1.87 -4.84 -14.31
N ALA A 123 1.80 -4.56 -15.61
CA ALA A 123 1.97 -5.55 -16.67
C ALA A 123 3.43 -6.02 -16.83
N ASP A 124 4.40 -5.16 -16.52
CA ASP A 124 5.84 -5.41 -16.70
C ASP A 124 6.48 -6.04 -15.45
N LEU A 125 5.80 -5.97 -14.30
CA LEU A 125 6.24 -6.54 -13.03
C LEU A 125 6.79 -7.98 -13.14
N PRO A 126 6.13 -8.93 -13.85
CA PRO A 126 6.65 -10.30 -13.96
C PRO A 126 8.00 -10.36 -14.68
N ALA A 127 8.18 -9.59 -15.76
CA ALA A 127 9.40 -9.57 -16.56
C ALA A 127 10.57 -8.95 -15.80
N VAL A 128 10.33 -7.83 -15.12
CA VAL A 128 11.33 -7.14 -14.30
C VAL A 128 11.79 -8.03 -13.14
N ARG A 129 10.84 -8.69 -12.47
CA ARG A 129 11.16 -9.65 -11.40
C ARG A 129 12.01 -10.82 -11.91
N GLU A 130 11.67 -11.37 -13.08
CA GLU A 130 12.43 -12.45 -13.70
C GLU A 130 13.86 -12.00 -14.04
N ALA A 131 14.05 -10.79 -14.56
CA ALA A 131 15.37 -10.24 -14.86
C ALA A 131 16.24 -10.09 -13.60
N LEU A 132 15.69 -9.53 -12.52
CA LEU A 132 16.38 -9.39 -11.24
C LEU A 132 16.80 -10.76 -10.68
N THR A 133 15.86 -11.71 -10.61
CA THR A 133 16.15 -13.07 -10.12
C THR A 133 17.14 -13.81 -11.00
N GLY A 134 17.09 -13.64 -12.34
CA GLY A 134 18.04 -14.19 -13.29
C GLY A 134 19.46 -13.62 -13.14
N ALA A 135 19.59 -12.38 -12.65
CA ALA A 135 20.87 -11.76 -12.29
C ALA A 135 21.37 -12.17 -10.88
N GLY A 136 20.63 -13.01 -10.16
CA GLY A 136 20.97 -13.45 -8.81
C GLY A 136 20.57 -12.45 -7.72
N ILE A 137 19.79 -11.43 -8.06
CA ILE A 137 19.22 -10.46 -7.12
C ILE A 137 17.92 -11.03 -6.59
N GLU A 138 17.86 -11.27 -5.28
CA GLU A 138 16.69 -11.78 -4.58
C GLU A 138 15.87 -10.59 -4.06
N PRO A 139 14.69 -10.29 -4.65
CA PRO A 139 13.82 -9.27 -4.10
C PRO A 139 13.30 -9.67 -2.73
N GLU A 140 13.17 -8.71 -1.83
CA GLU A 140 12.52 -8.91 -0.53
C GLU A 140 11.01 -9.07 -0.70
N SER A 141 10.42 -8.34 -1.66
CA SER A 141 9.02 -8.47 -2.03
C SER A 141 8.78 -8.01 -3.48
N ALA A 142 7.67 -8.45 -4.07
CA ALA A 142 7.25 -8.02 -5.40
C ALA A 142 5.73 -8.14 -5.53
N GLY A 143 5.04 -7.07 -5.92
CA GLY A 143 3.60 -7.10 -6.18
C GLY A 143 3.08 -5.80 -6.75
N VAL A 144 1.76 -5.69 -6.85
CA VAL A 144 1.09 -4.49 -7.35
C VAL A 144 0.56 -3.68 -6.18
N ALA A 145 0.88 -2.40 -6.15
CA ALA A 145 0.49 -1.48 -5.08
C ALA A 145 -0.14 -0.19 -5.67
N GLN A 146 -0.91 0.51 -4.85
CA GLN A 146 -1.33 1.88 -5.16
C GLN A 146 -0.27 2.85 -4.66
N ARG A 147 0.51 3.43 -5.58
CA ARG A 147 1.57 4.39 -5.26
C ARG A 147 0.98 5.80 -5.20
N PRO A 148 1.10 6.53 -4.08
CA PRO A 148 0.70 7.92 -4.03
C PRO A 148 1.70 8.83 -4.74
N SER A 149 1.21 9.79 -5.51
CA SER A 149 2.00 10.84 -6.19
C SER A 149 2.52 11.93 -5.25
N THR A 150 1.93 12.04 -4.06
CA THR A 150 2.35 12.97 -3.00
C THR A 150 2.15 12.31 -1.65
N GLN A 151 3.03 12.59 -0.69
CA GLN A 151 2.93 12.06 0.67
C GLN A 151 2.65 13.17 1.69
N VAL A 152 2.05 12.81 2.83
CA VAL A 152 1.67 13.69 3.93
C VAL A 152 2.46 13.29 5.17
N PRO A 153 3.44 14.10 5.61
CA PRO A 153 4.21 13.81 6.81
C PRO A 153 3.33 13.88 8.05
N LEU A 154 3.45 12.89 8.94
CA LEU A 154 2.69 12.83 10.19
C LEU A 154 3.59 12.72 11.41
N GLU A 155 3.19 13.44 12.45
CA GLU A 155 3.76 13.30 13.78
C GLU A 155 3.16 12.08 14.52
N GLU A 156 3.86 11.59 15.54
CA GLU A 156 3.49 10.35 16.25
C GLU A 156 2.02 10.31 16.74
N ALA A 157 1.48 11.43 17.21
CA ALA A 157 0.11 11.50 17.70
C ALA A 157 -0.94 11.29 16.59
N GLU A 158 -0.67 11.78 15.38
CA GLU A 158 -1.55 11.63 14.22
C GLU A 158 -1.36 10.26 13.58
N ALA A 159 -0.10 9.83 13.44
CA ALA A 159 0.27 8.48 13.02
C ALA A 159 -0.45 7.42 13.86
N ARG A 160 -0.46 7.54 15.20
CA ARG A 160 -1.17 6.60 16.08
C ARG A 160 -2.67 6.52 15.79
N LYS A 161 -3.32 7.64 15.48
CA LYS A 161 -4.75 7.66 15.15
C LYS A 161 -5.00 7.04 13.78
N LEU A 162 -4.15 7.37 12.80
CA LEU A 162 -4.23 6.84 11.46
C LEU A 162 -4.05 5.31 11.46
N MET A 163 -3.05 4.78 12.15
CA MET A 163 -2.82 3.33 12.22
C MET A 163 -4.04 2.61 12.81
N ARG A 164 -4.66 3.14 13.87
CA ARG A 164 -5.91 2.58 14.41
C ARG A 164 -7.07 2.62 13.43
N LEU A 165 -7.18 3.69 12.64
CA LEU A 165 -8.19 3.79 11.58
C LEU A 165 -7.96 2.72 10.51
N ILE A 166 -6.71 2.55 10.06
CA ILE A 166 -6.32 1.50 9.11
C ILE A 166 -6.66 0.12 9.68
N ASP A 167 -6.26 -0.18 10.91
CA ASP A 167 -6.56 -1.46 11.57
C ASP A 167 -8.07 -1.72 11.62
N THR A 168 -8.87 -0.72 12.02
CA THR A 168 -10.34 -0.83 12.06
C THR A 168 -10.94 -1.09 10.68
N LEU A 169 -10.37 -0.51 9.62
CA LEU A 169 -10.80 -0.77 8.24
C LEU A 169 -10.39 -2.17 7.78
N GLU A 170 -9.18 -2.63 8.12
CA GLU A 170 -8.67 -3.95 7.76
C GLU A 170 -9.38 -5.10 8.52
N GLU A 171 -9.96 -4.82 9.68
CA GLU A 171 -10.84 -5.74 10.42
C GLU A 171 -12.21 -5.96 9.77
N ASN A 172 -12.58 -5.14 8.77
CA ASN A 172 -13.81 -5.33 8.03
C ASN A 172 -13.66 -6.44 6.98
N ASP A 173 -14.51 -7.48 7.07
CA ASP A 173 -14.46 -8.65 6.18
C ASP A 173 -14.65 -8.30 4.69
N ASP A 174 -15.36 -7.20 4.38
CA ASP A 174 -15.56 -6.74 3.01
C ASP A 174 -14.36 -5.92 2.50
N VAL A 175 -13.40 -5.52 3.34
CA VAL A 175 -12.23 -4.69 2.96
C VAL A 175 -11.03 -5.57 2.60
N ASN A 176 -10.55 -5.41 1.37
CA ASN A 176 -9.42 -6.15 0.84
C ASN A 176 -8.10 -5.41 1.03
N ALA A 177 -8.08 -4.09 0.80
CA ALA A 177 -6.88 -3.28 0.93
C ALA A 177 -7.20 -1.85 1.36
N VAL A 178 -6.29 -1.26 2.14
CA VAL A 178 -6.31 0.15 2.53
C VAL A 178 -5.01 0.77 2.07
N HIS A 179 -5.11 1.79 1.22
CA HIS A 179 -3.97 2.56 0.73
C HIS A 179 -4.05 3.96 1.29
N ALA A 180 -2.92 4.52 1.66
CA ALA A 180 -2.85 5.84 2.25
C ALA A 180 -1.55 6.53 1.86
N ASN A 181 -1.56 7.86 1.78
CA ASN A 181 -0.38 8.63 1.38
C ASN A 181 0.37 9.25 2.56
N PHE A 182 0.43 8.58 3.70
CA PHE A 182 1.19 9.08 4.84
C PHE A 182 2.70 8.94 4.62
N ASP A 183 3.46 9.81 5.27
CA ASP A 183 4.90 9.71 5.48
C ASP A 183 5.14 9.74 6.99
N ILE A 184 5.62 8.62 7.54
CA ILE A 184 5.91 8.46 8.97
C ILE A 184 7.32 7.89 9.06
N SER A 185 8.20 8.58 9.79
CA SER A 185 9.56 8.10 10.03
C SER A 185 9.56 6.71 10.66
N GLY A 186 10.56 5.90 10.33
CA GLY A 186 10.57 4.53 10.80
C GLY A 186 10.62 4.36 12.33
N GLU A 187 11.34 5.27 13.00
CA GLU A 187 11.41 5.33 14.47
C GLU A 187 10.02 5.48 15.11
N VAL A 188 9.15 6.30 14.51
CA VAL A 188 7.78 6.51 15.01
C VAL A 188 6.96 5.24 14.82
N LEU A 189 7.03 4.60 13.66
CA LEU A 189 6.27 3.37 13.39
C LEU A 189 6.66 2.22 14.32
N GLU A 190 7.95 2.05 14.62
CA GLU A 190 8.40 1.10 15.63
C GLU A 190 7.78 1.35 17.01
N ARG A 191 7.77 2.62 17.45
CA ARG A 191 7.17 2.99 18.73
C ARG A 191 5.68 2.71 18.77
N LEU A 192 5.01 2.78 17.61
CA LEU A 192 3.59 2.43 17.50
C LEU A 192 3.37 0.92 17.53
N ALA A 193 4.23 0.13 16.87
CA ALA A 193 4.13 -1.34 16.82
C ALA A 193 4.51 -2.03 18.15
N ALA A 194 5.27 -1.36 19.01
CA ALA A 194 5.71 -1.91 20.30
C ALA A 194 4.66 -1.80 21.44
N VAL A 195 3.45 -1.30 21.16
CA VAL A 195 2.37 -1.01 22.13
C VAL A 195 1.16 -1.89 21.86
#